data_AF-A0A2X4UIM9-F1
#
_entry.id   AF-A0A2X4UIM9-F1
#
_cell.length_a   1.000
_cell.length_b   1.000
_cell.length_c   1.000
_cell.angle_alpha   90.00
_cell.angle_beta   90.00
_cell.angle_gamma   90.00
#
_symmetry.space_group_name_H-M   'P 1'
#
loop_
_entity.id
_entity.type
_entity.pdbx_description
1 polymer ?
#
loop_
_entity_poly.entity_id
_entity_poly.type
_entity_poly.pdbx_seq_one_letter_code
_entity_poly.pdbx_strand_id
1 'polypeptide(L)' 'MSYILFDALLPYVGPEAASYWAHLLVVGPL' A
#
# COMPACT_ATOMS: atom_id res chain seq x y z
N MET A 1 3.98 -2.09 9.93
CA MET A 1 3.34 -2.29 8.62
C MET A 1 1.93 -1.73 8.68
N SER A 2 1.55 -0.79 7.81
CA SER A 2 0.14 -0.41 7.66
C SER A 2 -0.55 -1.51 6.87
N TYR A 3 -1.18 -2.45 7.59
CA TYR A 3 -1.85 -3.62 6.98
C TYR A 3 -3.06 -3.20 6.14
N ILE A 4 -3.80 -2.16 6.54
CA ILE A 4 -5.05 -1.75 5.89
C ILE A 4 -4.84 -1.27 4.46
N LEU A 5 -3.85 -0.40 4.22
CA LEU A 5 -3.58 0.11 2.87
C LEU A 5 -3.03 -0.98 1.96
N PHE A 6 -2.16 -1.84 2.49
CA PHE A 6 -1.65 -2.99 1.76
C PHE A 6 -2.79 -3.94 1.35
N ASP A 7 -3.65 -4.32 2.29
CA ASP A 7 -4.78 -5.22 2.04
C ASP A 7 -5.80 -4.61 1.06
N ALA A 8 -6.00 -3.29 1.12
CA ALA A 8 -6.87 -2.57 0.18
C ALA A 8 -6.31 -2.56 -1.25
N LEU A 9 -4.99 -2.47 -1.41
CA LEU A 9 -4.32 -2.38 -2.71
C LEU A 9 -4.02 -3.76 -3.33
N LEU A 10 -3.82 -4.78 -2.50
CA LEU A 10 -3.45 -6.13 -2.90
C LEU A 10 -4.29 -6.71 -4.06
N PRO A 11 -5.65 -6.64 -4.04
CA PRO A 11 -6.46 -7.21 -5.12
C PRO A 11 -6.38 -6.43 -6.44
N TYR A 12 -5.90 -5.18 -6.42
CA TYR A 12 -5.86 -4.32 -7.61
C TYR A 12 -4.49 -4.26 -8.28
N VAL A 13 -3.41 -4.26 -7.49
CA VAL A 13 -2.06 -4.01 -8.01
C VAL A 13 -1.06 -5.12 -7.71
N GLY A 14 -1.46 -6.12 -6.92
CA GLY A 14 -0.59 -7.21 -6.49
C GLY A 14 0.39 -6.81 -5.36
N PRO A 15 1.14 -7.78 -4.82
CA PRO A 15 1.87 -7.62 -3.56
C PRO A 15 3.03 -6.62 -3.63
N GLU A 16 3.78 -6.57 -4.74
CA GLU A 16 4.89 -5.63 -4.89
C GLU A 16 4.41 -4.18 -4.93
N ALA A 17 3.46 -3.88 -5.82
CA ALA A 17 2.93 -2.54 -5.97
C ALA A 17 2.15 -2.10 -4.72
N ALA A 18 1.41 -3.00 -4.07
CA ALA A 18 0.70 -2.71 -2.83
C ALA A 18 1.67 -2.29 -1.71
N SER A 19 2.84 -2.95 -1.61
CA SER A 19 3.88 -2.57 -0.64
C SER A 19 4.45 -1.18 -0.92
N TYR A 20 4.79 -0.89 -2.19
CA TYR A 20 5.30 0.42 -2.60
C TYR A 20 4.30 1.55 -2.30
N TRP A 21 3.05 1.40 -2.73
CA TRP A 21 2.01 2.41 -2.54
C TRP A 21 1.59 2.55 -1.07
N ALA A 22 1.48 1.46 -0.33
CA ALA A 22 1.21 1.53 1.11
C ALA A 22 2.33 2.24 1.87
N HIS A 23 3.59 2.05 1.49
CA HIS A 23 4.70 2.80 2.08
C HIS A 23 4.62 4.29 1.74
N LEU A 24 4.37 4.62 0.47
CA LEU A 24 4.28 6.00 -0.02
C LEU A 24 3.14 6.77 0.66
N LEU A 25 1.94 6.19 0.72
CA LEU A 25 0.75 6.82 1.31
C LEU A 25 0.81 6.94 2.85
N VAL A 26 1.64 6.14 3.52
CA VAL A 26 1.81 6.18 4.99
C VAL A 26 2.89 7.16 5.40
N VAL A 27 3.97 7.29 4.64
CA VAL A 27 5.11 8.15 4.98
C VAL A 27 4.86 9.60 4.56
N GLY A 28 4.08 9.83 3.51
CA GLY A 28 3.71 11.16 3.05
C GLY A 28 2.32 11.14 2.45
N PRO A 29 1.25 11.34 3.24
CA PRO A 29 -0.06 11.58 2.66
C PRO A 29 0.01 12.93 1.92
N LEU A 30 0.18 12.87 0.60
CA LEU A 30 -0.02 14.00 -0.30
C LEU A 30 -1.51 14.35 -0.37
#